data_AF-A0A2V8QBC9-F1
#
_entry.id   AF-A0A2V8QBC9-F1
#
_cell.length_a   1.000
_cell.length_b   1.000
_cell.length_c   1.000
_cell.angle_alpha   90.00
_cell.angle_beta   90.00
_cell.angle_gamma   90.00
#
_symmetry.space_group_name_H-M   'P 1'
#
loop_
_entity.id
_entity.type
_entity.pdbx_description
1 polymer ?
#
loop_
_entity_poly.entity_id
_entity_poly.type
_entity_poly.pdbx_seq_one_letter_code
_entity_poly.pdbx_strand_id
1 'polypeptide(L)'
;FGTLCHQLPERSFFIAGHKFAVCARCTGLYLGFGLVLMFYPLLRPLRSVSLPNTKWLFAAALPLFIDFAVTFFGILENTHTSRLLTGMLLGGVTVFYVMPGLAELSMRVTRTKPSSSFTLPSTEIIAAAPSDYSAPARRI
;
A
#
# COMPACT_ATOMS: atom_id res chain seq x y z
N PHE A 1 -19.15 7.40 4.95
CA PHE A 1 -18.20 8.39 5.51
C PHE A 1 -18.43 8.72 6.99
N GLY A 2 -19.67 8.69 7.52
CA GLY A 2 -19.98 9.13 8.90
C GLY A 2 -19.28 8.35 10.02
N THR A 3 -18.95 7.07 9.77
CA THR A 3 -18.23 6.21 10.70
C THR A 3 -16.76 6.58 10.86
N LEU A 4 -16.16 7.25 9.88
CA LEU A 4 -14.74 7.61 9.84
C LEU A 4 -14.52 9.12 10.00
N CYS A 5 -15.50 9.94 9.61
CA CYS A 5 -15.43 11.40 9.67
C CYS A 5 -16.77 11.96 10.12
N HIS A 6 -16.74 12.80 11.15
CA HIS A 6 -17.92 13.49 11.70
C HIS A 6 -18.60 14.46 10.72
N GLN A 7 -17.93 14.85 9.63
CA GLN A 7 -18.50 15.68 8.55
C GLN A 7 -19.16 16.99 9.01
N LEU A 8 -18.67 17.57 10.09
CA LEU A 8 -19.18 18.84 10.60
C LEU A 8 -19.01 19.93 9.53
N PRO A 9 -20.05 20.71 9.22
CA PRO A 9 -20.01 21.73 8.18
C PRO A 9 -18.92 22.78 8.48
N GLU A 10 -18.79 23.20 9.73
CA GLU A 10 -17.75 24.13 10.20
C GLU A 10 -16.30 23.65 10.00
N ARG A 11 -16.08 22.35 9.72
CA ARG A 11 -14.75 21.76 9.51
C ARG A 11 -14.56 21.23 8.09
N SER A 12 -15.54 21.40 7.22
CA SER A 12 -15.57 20.86 5.86
C SER A 12 -15.42 21.97 4.82
N PHE A 13 -14.79 21.67 3.68
CA PHE A 13 -14.75 22.61 2.56
C PHE A 13 -16.11 22.64 1.86
N PHE A 14 -16.36 23.76 1.18
CA PHE A 14 -17.52 23.94 0.31
C PHE A 14 -17.06 24.34 -1.08
N ILE A 15 -17.63 23.71 -2.12
CA ILE A 15 -17.42 24.09 -3.52
C ILE A 15 -18.78 24.25 -4.18
N ALA A 16 -18.98 25.37 -4.88
CA ALA A 16 -20.27 25.72 -5.49
C ALA A 16 -21.47 25.60 -4.53
N GLY A 17 -21.28 25.96 -3.24
CA GLY A 17 -22.31 25.85 -2.21
C GLY A 17 -22.53 24.44 -1.64
N HIS A 18 -21.84 23.42 -2.15
CA HIS A 18 -21.95 22.04 -1.67
C HIS A 18 -20.80 21.68 -0.74
N LYS A 19 -21.14 21.12 0.43
CA LYS A 19 -20.19 20.59 1.40
C LYS A 19 -19.46 19.37 0.85
N PHE A 20 -18.16 19.28 1.09
CA PHE A 20 -17.38 18.07 0.80
C PHE A 20 -17.90 16.86 1.60
N ALA A 21 -17.70 15.67 1.06
CA ALA A 21 -18.09 14.41 1.71
C ALA A 21 -17.32 14.12 3.02
N VAL A 22 -16.20 14.81 3.25
CA VAL A 22 -15.35 14.68 4.44
C VAL A 22 -14.80 16.05 4.88
N CYS A 23 -14.33 16.12 6.13
CA CYS A 23 -13.74 17.34 6.68
C CYS A 23 -12.36 17.65 6.06
N ALA A 24 -11.88 18.89 6.24
CA ALA A 24 -10.61 19.37 5.71
C ALA A 24 -9.42 18.48 6.07
N ARG A 25 -9.41 17.87 7.27
CA ARG A 25 -8.34 16.95 7.70
C ARG A 25 -8.32 15.65 6.89
N CYS A 26 -9.47 15.02 6.72
CA CYS A 26 -9.61 13.81 5.92
C CYS A 26 -9.30 14.09 4.45
N THR A 27 -9.75 15.24 3.92
CA THR A 27 -9.35 15.72 2.60
C THR A 27 -7.83 15.80 2.48
N GLY A 28 -7.17 16.38 3.48
CA GLY A 28 -5.70 16.45 3.54
C GLY A 28 -5.04 15.07 3.48
N LEU A 29 -5.48 14.14 4.33
CA LEU A 29 -4.96 12.76 4.35
C LEU A 29 -5.07 12.09 2.98
N TYR A 30 -6.24 12.18 2.33
CA TYR A 30 -6.47 11.56 1.03
C TYR A 30 -5.66 12.23 -0.08
N LEU A 31 -5.60 13.56 -0.09
CA LEU A 31 -4.82 14.29 -1.09
C LEU A 31 -3.32 14.04 -0.92
N GLY A 32 -2.79 14.09 0.30
CA GLY A 32 -1.37 13.81 0.56
C GLY A 32 -0.97 12.39 0.19
N PHE A 33 -1.78 11.41 0.58
CA PHE A 33 -1.57 10.02 0.19
C PHE A 33 -1.62 9.85 -1.32
N GLY A 34 -2.67 10.37 -1.98
CA GLY A 34 -2.86 10.25 -3.42
C GLY A 34 -1.74 10.92 -4.23
N LEU A 35 -1.33 12.13 -3.85
CA LEU A 35 -0.26 12.86 -4.52
C LEU A 35 1.08 12.15 -4.38
N VAL A 36 1.48 11.76 -3.17
CA VAL A 36 2.75 11.05 -2.96
C VAL A 36 2.72 9.68 -3.60
N LEU A 37 1.58 8.97 -3.60
CA LEU A 37 1.42 7.72 -4.31
C LEU A 37 1.60 7.88 -5.82
N MET A 38 0.97 8.90 -6.42
CA MET A 38 1.09 9.20 -7.85
C MET A 38 2.54 9.46 -8.26
N PHE A 39 3.29 10.19 -7.43
CA PHE A 39 4.70 10.50 -7.68
C PHE A 39 5.69 9.50 -7.06
N TYR A 40 5.22 8.46 -6.38
CA TYR A 40 6.07 7.50 -5.68
C TYR A 40 7.17 6.89 -6.56
N PRO A 41 6.90 6.47 -7.82
CA PRO A 41 7.92 5.92 -8.72
C PRO A 41 9.08 6.89 -9.01
N LEU A 42 8.85 8.20 -8.95
CA LEU A 42 9.88 9.22 -9.16
C LEU A 42 10.70 9.43 -7.89
N LEU A 43 10.11 9.20 -6.72
CA LEU A 43 10.75 9.37 -5.42
C LEU A 43 11.54 8.13 -4.99
N ARG A 44 11.09 6.93 -5.42
CA ARG A 44 11.69 5.66 -5.00
C ARG A 44 11.50 4.54 -6.02
N PRO A 45 12.51 3.67 -6.23
CA PRO A 45 12.33 2.47 -7.05
C PRO A 45 11.26 1.51 -6.50
N LEU A 46 10.34 1.05 -7.34
CA LEU A 46 9.22 0.17 -6.92
C LEU A 46 9.67 -1.20 -6.38
N ARG A 47 10.87 -1.67 -6.73
CA ARG A 47 11.44 -2.92 -6.19
C ARG A 47 12.09 -2.75 -4.81
N SER A 48 12.17 -1.52 -4.29
CA SER A 48 12.79 -1.26 -3.00
C SER A 48 11.83 -1.59 -1.85
N VAL A 49 12.19 -2.60 -1.06
CA VAL A 49 11.41 -3.09 0.08
C VAL A 49 11.87 -2.53 1.43
N SER A 50 12.89 -1.67 1.43
CA SER A 50 13.42 -1.11 2.67
C SER A 50 12.37 -0.20 3.32
N LEU A 51 12.12 -0.31 4.62
CA LEU A 51 11.26 0.65 5.32
C LEU A 51 12.10 1.84 5.81
N PRO A 52 11.59 3.08 5.71
CA PRO A 52 12.17 4.21 6.43
C PRO A 52 12.11 3.98 7.94
N ASN A 53 12.96 4.67 8.70
CA ASN A 53 12.93 4.59 10.16
C ASN A 53 11.54 5.00 10.69
N THR A 54 10.91 4.18 11.55
CA THR A 54 9.57 4.40 12.09
C THR A 54 9.42 5.75 12.82
N LYS A 55 10.53 6.33 13.30
CA LYS A 55 10.54 7.69 13.89
C LYS A 55 9.94 8.74 12.96
N TRP A 56 10.14 8.64 11.65
CA TRP A 56 9.58 9.59 10.69
C TRP A 56 8.06 9.53 10.58
N LEU A 57 7.47 8.33 10.71
CA LEU A 57 6.02 8.17 10.75
C LEU A 57 5.43 8.84 11.99
N PHE A 58 6.03 8.60 13.16
CA PHE A 58 5.58 9.25 14.40
C PHE A 58 5.79 10.77 14.37
N ALA A 59 6.91 11.23 13.81
CA ALA A 59 7.17 12.65 13.63
C ALA A 59 6.13 13.32 12.71
N ALA A 60 5.67 12.63 11.66
CA ALA A 60 4.61 13.13 10.77
C ALA A 60 3.21 13.03 11.38
N ALA A 61 2.97 12.04 12.22
CA ALA A 61 1.70 11.88 12.94
C ALA A 61 1.52 12.91 14.06
N LEU A 62 2.62 13.35 14.67
CA LEU A 62 2.60 14.25 15.81
C LEU A 62 1.90 15.60 15.52
N PRO A 63 2.18 16.34 14.42
CA PRO A 63 1.48 17.58 14.09
C PRO A 63 -0.04 17.39 13.94
N LEU A 64 -0.47 16.30 13.31
CA LEU A 64 -1.90 16.00 13.15
C LEU A 64 -2.55 15.64 14.48
N PHE A 65 -1.84 14.89 15.33
CA PHE A 65 -2.31 14.54 16.66
C PHE A 65 -2.45 15.79 17.54
N ILE A 66 -1.48 16.71 17.50
CA ILE A 66 -1.54 17.99 18.21
C ILE A 66 -2.69 18.85 17.67
N ASP A 67 -2.81 19.01 16.35
CA ASP A 67 -3.93 19.76 15.72
C ASP A 67 -5.29 19.16 16.13
N PHE A 68 -5.38 17.84 16.26
CA PHE A 68 -6.59 17.21 16.79
C PHE A 68 -6.80 17.49 18.27
N ALA A 69 -5.79 17.27 19.12
CA ALA A 69 -5.89 17.42 20.57
C ALA A 69 -6.24 18.86 20.96
N VAL A 70 -5.59 19.85 20.35
CA VAL A 70 -5.82 21.28 20.63
C VAL A 70 -7.28 21.67 20.36
N THR A 71 -7.85 21.23 19.23
CA THR A 71 -9.27 21.46 18.92
C THR A 71 -10.19 20.63 19.82
N PHE A 72 -9.79 19.41 20.18
CA PHE A 72 -10.60 18.52 21.03
C PHE A 72 -10.76 19.08 22.45
N PHE A 73 -9.70 19.65 23.02
CA PHE A 73 -9.74 20.30 24.34
C PHE A 73 -10.31 21.72 24.30
N GLY A 74 -10.70 22.23 23.12
CA GLY A 74 -11.26 23.57 22.97
C GLY A 74 -10.27 24.70 23.27
N ILE A 75 -8.96 24.43 23.23
CA ILE A 75 -7.91 25.41 23.55
C ILE A 75 -7.80 26.44 22.42
N LEU A 76 -7.82 25.97 21.17
CA LEU A 76 -7.76 26.82 19.98
C LEU A 76 -8.56 26.19 18.83
N GLU A 77 -9.31 27.02 18.11
CA GLU A 77 -9.97 26.62 16.89
C GLU A 77 -8.98 26.64 15.71
N ASN A 78 -8.77 25.47 15.11
CA ASN A 78 -7.86 25.30 13.98
C ASN A 78 -8.49 25.80 12.68
N THR A 79 -7.66 26.29 11.75
CA THR A 79 -8.14 26.73 10.44
C THR A 79 -8.33 25.53 9.51
N HIS A 80 -9.12 25.68 8.43
CA HIS A 80 -9.23 24.62 7.42
C HIS A 80 -7.87 24.30 6.80
N THR A 81 -6.99 25.30 6.67
CA THR A 81 -5.64 25.14 6.12
C THR A 81 -4.74 24.31 7.04
N SER A 82 -4.71 24.57 8.35
CA SER A 82 -3.88 23.77 9.28
C SER A 82 -4.33 22.30 9.32
N ARG A 83 -5.65 22.08 9.33
CA ARG A 83 -6.27 20.75 9.27
C ARG A 83 -5.88 20.02 7.99
N LEU A 84 -5.91 20.71 6.85
CA LEU A 84 -5.52 20.16 5.55
C LEU A 84 -4.03 19.80 5.51
N LEU A 85 -3.15 20.72 5.92
CA LEU A 85 -1.70 20.54 5.83
C LEU A 85 -1.19 19.42 6.74
N THR A 86 -1.66 19.37 8.00
CA THR A 86 -1.31 18.30 8.93
C THR A 86 -1.81 16.93 8.45
N GLY A 87 -3.01 16.88 7.87
CA GLY A 87 -3.54 15.70 7.18
C GLY A 87 -2.67 15.27 6.01
N MET A 88 -2.33 16.21 5.13
CA MET A 88 -1.54 15.96 3.92
C MET A 88 -0.14 15.43 4.26
N LEU A 89 0.50 15.98 5.29
CA LEU A 89 1.80 15.53 5.78
C LEU A 89 1.76 14.06 6.18
N LEU A 90 0.84 13.68 7.08
CA LEU A 90 0.73 12.30 7.55
C LEU A 90 0.35 11.34 6.40
N GLY A 91 -0.64 11.72 5.58
CA GLY A 91 -1.09 10.91 4.45
C GLY A 91 0.02 10.63 3.46
N GLY A 92 0.81 11.65 3.11
CA GLY A 92 1.96 11.50 2.22
C GLY A 92 3.06 10.61 2.79
N VAL A 93 3.44 10.81 4.05
CA VAL A 93 4.47 10.00 4.71
C VAL A 93 4.08 8.53 4.79
N THR A 94 2.79 8.24 4.99
CA THR A 94 2.29 6.86 5.11
C THR A 94 2.51 6.03 3.84
N VAL A 95 2.55 6.66 2.65
CA VAL A 95 2.85 5.98 1.38
C VAL A 95 4.20 5.26 1.42
N PHE A 96 5.21 5.86 2.05
CA PHE A 96 6.55 5.27 2.16
C PHE A 96 6.62 4.02 3.06
N TYR A 97 5.57 3.74 3.83
CA TYR A 97 5.44 2.53 4.64
C TYR A 97 4.50 1.51 3.98
N VAL A 98 3.43 1.97 3.33
CA VAL A 98 2.46 1.10 2.64
C VAL A 98 3.06 0.48 1.38
N MET A 99 3.74 1.27 0.54
CA MET A 99 4.23 0.80 -0.76
C MET A 99 5.29 -0.31 -0.65
N PRO A 100 6.30 -0.24 0.24
CA PRO A 100 7.24 -1.33 0.42
C PRO A 100 6.57 -2.61 0.90
N GLY A 101 5.59 -2.52 1.82
CA GLY A 101 4.84 -3.67 2.30
C GLY A 101 3.98 -4.32 1.21
N LEU A 102 3.33 -3.52 0.36
CA LEU A 102 2.61 -4.01 -0.82
C LEU A 102 3.56 -4.65 -1.85
N ALA A 103 4.72 -4.02 -2.11
CA ALA A 103 5.72 -4.56 -3.00
C ALA A 103 6.25 -5.91 -2.47
N GLU A 104 6.53 -6.01 -1.18
CA GLU A 104 6.94 -7.25 -0.53
C GLU A 104 5.91 -8.37 -0.70
N LEU A 105 4.65 -8.06 -0.39
CA LEU A 105 3.55 -9.01 -0.52
C LEU A 105 3.37 -9.47 -1.97
N SER A 106 3.44 -8.54 -2.93
CA SER A 106 3.32 -8.85 -4.37
C SER A 106 4.44 -9.78 -4.85
N MET A 107 5.68 -9.58 -4.39
CA MET A 107 6.81 -10.44 -4.73
C MET A 107 6.69 -11.81 -4.09
N ARG A 108 6.21 -11.89 -2.84
CA ARG A 108 5.94 -13.18 -2.17
C ARG A 108 4.88 -13.99 -2.90
N VAL A 109 3.77 -13.35 -3.31
CA VAL A 109 2.69 -14.00 -4.08
C VAL A 109 3.16 -14.42 -5.47
N THR A 110 4.03 -13.64 -6.12
CA THR A 110 4.55 -14.00 -7.45
C THR A 110 5.55 -15.17 -7.36
N ARG A 111 6.32 -15.26 -6.28
CA ARG A 111 7.33 -16.32 -6.07
C ARG A 111 6.73 -17.67 -5.70
N THR A 112 5.54 -17.72 -5.09
CA THR A 112 4.86 -18.98 -4.74
C THR A 112 4.23 -19.69 -5.93
N LYS A 113 4.17 -19.08 -7.13
CA LYS A 113 3.75 -19.78 -8.35
C LYS A 113 4.90 -20.70 -8.77
N PRO A 114 4.83 -22.04 -8.59
CA PRO A 114 5.91 -22.90 -9.01
C PRO A 114 5.95 -22.87 -10.53
N SER A 115 7.05 -22.37 -11.08
CA SER A 115 7.44 -22.72 -12.44
C SER A 115 7.63 -24.23 -12.43
N SER A 116 6.64 -24.99 -12.89
CA SER A 116 6.85 -26.39 -13.23
C SER A 116 7.82 -26.42 -14.40
N SER A 117 9.12 -26.37 -14.12
CA SER A 117 10.11 -26.85 -15.07
C SER A 117 9.91 -28.35 -15.14
N PHE A 118 9.16 -28.79 -16.13
CA PHE A 118 9.12 -30.19 -16.51
C PHE A 118 10.54 -30.57 -16.95
N THR A 119 11.33 -31.09 -16.03
CA THR A 119 12.65 -31.63 -16.33
C THR A 119 12.42 -32.94 -17.06
N LEU A 120 12.67 -32.94 -18.38
CA LEU A 120 12.73 -34.19 -19.14
C LEU A 120 13.79 -35.09 -18.49
N PRO A 121 13.49 -36.38 -18.23
CA PRO A 121 14.49 -37.32 -17.76
C PRO A 121 15.64 -37.36 -18.77
N SER A 122 16.88 -37.48 -18.26
CA SER A 122 18.06 -37.61 -19.10
C SER A 122 17.89 -38.78 -20.08
N THR A 123 18.40 -38.63 -21.29
CA THR A 123 18.36 -39.67 -22.34
C THR A 123 18.92 -41.01 -21.89
N GLU A 124 19.84 -41.01 -20.93
CA GLU A 124 20.38 -42.23 -20.30
C GLU A 124 19.31 -43.03 -19.53
N ILE A 125 18.38 -42.37 -18.84
CA ILE A 125 17.30 -43.03 -18.10
C ILE A 125 16.27 -43.62 -19.07
N ILE A 126 15.99 -42.92 -20.18
CA ILE A 126 15.11 -43.43 -21.25
C ILE A 126 15.76 -44.64 -21.95
N ALA A 127 17.07 -44.61 -22.16
CA ALA A 127 17.82 -45.70 -22.78
C ALA A 127 17.98 -46.93 -21.87
N ALA A 128 18.03 -46.73 -20.55
CA ALA A 128 18.11 -47.81 -19.56
C ALA A 128 16.75 -48.46 -19.24
N ALA A 129 15.64 -47.91 -19.74
CA ALA A 129 14.33 -48.50 -19.55
C ALA A 129 14.26 -49.85 -20.30
N PRO A 130 13.76 -50.94 -19.66
CA PRO A 130 13.68 -52.23 -20.30
C PRO A 130 12.77 -52.15 -21.53
N SER A 131 13.32 -52.47 -22.70
CA SER A 131 12.54 -52.52 -23.93
C SER A 131 11.67 -53.77 -23.95
N ASP A 132 10.44 -53.65 -23.44
CA ASP A 132 9.43 -54.71 -23.47
C ASP A 132 9.02 -55.16 -24.88
N TYR A 133 9.58 -54.54 -25.93
CA TYR A 133 9.43 -54.96 -27.33
C TYR A 133 10.08 -56.31 -27.65
N SER A 134 10.98 -56.81 -26.80
CA SER A 134 11.78 -58.03 -27.06
C SER A 134 11.13 -59.32 -26.58
N ALA A 135 9.96 -59.27 -25.91
CA ALA A 135 9.28 -60.45 -25.37
C ALA A 135 8.18 -60.95 -26.33
N PRO A 136 8.42 -61.99 -27.16
CA PRO A 136 7.38 -62.55 -28.02
C PRO A 136 6.25 -63.25 -27.24
N ALA A 137 6.42 -63.49 -25.94
CA ALA A 137 5.48 -64.25 -25.09
C ALA A 137 4.26 -63.46 -24.57
N ARG A 138 4.08 -62.19 -24.95
CA ARG A 138 2.85 -61.40 -24.65
C ARG A 138 2.16 -60.87 -25.90
N ARG A 139 2.33 -61.58 -27.02
CA ARG A 139 1.49 -61.42 -28.20
C ARG A 139 0.62 -62.67 -28.26
N ILE A 140 -0.68 -62.49 -27.94
CA ILE A 140 -1.78 -63.47 -27.81
C ILE A 140 -1.65 -64.52 -26.70
#